data_AF-A0A851JIK4-F1
#
_entry.id   AF-A0A851JIK4-F1
#
_cell.length_a   1.000
_cell.length_b   1.000
_cell.length_c   1.000
_cell.angle_alpha   90.00
_cell.angle_beta   90.00
_cell.angle_gamma   90.00
#
_symmetry.space_group_name_H-M   'P 1'
#
loop_
_entity.id
_entity.type
_entity.pdbx_description
1 polymer ?
#
loop_
_entity_poly.entity_id
_entity_poly.type
_entity_poly.pdbx_seq_one_letter_code
_entity_poly.pdbx_strand_id
1 'polypeptide(L)'
;QMRTTRKVSVWPVGLVGGRRYERPVVENGKVVGWYTGWRADRPFAIDMAGFAVSLQVILSHPKAVFKRRGSQPGMQESDFLKQITTVEELEPKANNCTKVLVWHTRTEKVNLANEPKYHLDTVNIEV
;
A
#
# COMPACT_ATOMS: atom_id res chain seq x y z
N GLN A 1 -6.29 -4.99 -13.01
CA GLN A 1 -5.10 -4.12 -13.18
C GLN A 1 -3.81 -4.86 -12.83
N MET A 2 -3.66 -5.40 -11.61
CA MET A 2 -2.42 -6.07 -11.15
C MET A 2 -2.12 -7.46 -11.74
N ARG A 3 -3.08 -8.11 -12.43
CA ARG A 3 -2.93 -9.49 -12.93
C ARG A 3 -1.79 -9.66 -13.94
N THR A 4 -1.45 -8.62 -14.69
CA THR A 4 -0.44 -8.65 -15.75
C THR A 4 0.90 -8.04 -15.34
N THR A 5 1.15 -7.89 -14.04
CA THR A 5 2.40 -7.35 -13.51
C THR A 5 3.57 -8.27 -13.83
N ARG A 6 4.63 -7.73 -14.44
CA ARG A 6 5.84 -8.47 -14.80
C ARG A 6 6.93 -8.31 -13.74
N LYS A 7 7.14 -7.09 -13.24
CA LYS A 7 8.05 -6.78 -12.13
C LYS A 7 7.26 -6.23 -10.94
N VAL A 8 7.11 -4.92 -10.87
CA VAL A 8 6.36 -4.22 -9.82
C VAL A 8 5.44 -3.22 -10.48
N SER A 9 4.15 -3.31 -10.15
CA SER A 9 3.13 -2.40 -10.65
C SER A 9 2.64 -1.47 -9.56
N VAL A 10 2.32 -0.22 -9.92
CA VAL A 10 1.89 0.81 -8.97
C VAL A 10 0.63 1.54 -9.43
N TRP A 11 -0.14 2.07 -8.48
CA TRP A 11 -1.37 2.83 -8.72
C TRP A 11 -1.72 3.80 -7.58
N PRO A 12 -2.67 4.74 -7.80
CA PRO A 12 -3.18 5.64 -6.76
C PRO A 12 -3.94 4.91 -5.64
N VAL A 13 -3.81 5.42 -4.42
CA VAL A 13 -4.53 4.96 -3.23
C VAL A 13 -5.33 6.11 -2.64
N GLY A 14 -6.62 5.90 -2.38
CA GLY A 14 -7.51 6.88 -1.75
C GLY A 14 -7.41 6.89 -0.22
N LEU A 15 -7.72 8.03 0.38
CA LEU A 15 -7.83 8.23 1.85
C LEU A 15 -6.58 7.81 2.64
N VAL A 16 -5.41 8.22 2.15
CA VAL A 16 -4.11 7.86 2.75
C VAL A 16 -3.21 9.10 2.87
N GLY A 17 -2.23 9.05 3.78
CA GLY A 17 -1.25 10.13 3.97
C GLY A 17 -1.88 11.48 4.37
N GLY A 18 -3.07 11.45 4.99
CA GLY A 18 -3.83 12.67 5.32
C GLY A 18 -4.39 13.42 4.10
N ARG A 19 -4.53 12.76 2.95
CA ARG A 19 -5.03 13.34 1.70
C ARG A 19 -6.21 12.56 1.13
N ARG A 20 -6.91 13.17 0.17
CA ARG A 20 -7.95 12.49 -0.63
C ARG A 20 -7.39 11.27 -1.35
N TYR A 21 -6.17 11.38 -1.86
CA TYR A 21 -5.40 10.28 -2.43
C TYR A 21 -3.91 10.61 -2.45
N GLU A 22 -3.09 9.58 -2.60
CA GLU A 22 -1.69 9.65 -3.02
C GLU A 22 -1.52 8.87 -4.31
N ARG A 23 -0.52 9.24 -5.14
CA ARG A 23 -0.29 8.56 -6.42
C ARG A 23 1.16 8.64 -6.90
N PRO A 24 1.60 7.68 -7.73
CA PRO A 24 2.76 7.88 -8.59
C PRO A 24 2.50 9.03 -9.59
N VAL A 25 3.52 9.85 -9.82
CA VAL A 25 3.57 10.83 -10.92
C VAL A 25 4.17 10.14 -12.13
N VAL A 26 3.47 10.19 -13.26
CA VAL A 26 3.80 9.42 -14.47
C VAL A 26 3.95 10.36 -15.65
N GLU A 27 5.05 10.24 -16.37
CA GLU A 27 5.33 10.94 -17.63
C GLU A 27 5.78 9.90 -18.66
N ASN A 28 5.22 9.96 -19.88
CA ASN A 28 5.56 9.02 -20.97
C ASN A 28 5.52 7.53 -20.56
N GLY A 29 4.57 7.16 -19.70
CA GLY A 29 4.41 5.79 -19.20
C GLY A 29 5.44 5.35 -18.16
N LYS A 30 6.23 6.27 -17.61
CA LYS A 30 7.25 6.01 -16.58
C LYS A 30 6.96 6.81 -15.32
N VAL A 31 7.24 6.19 -14.16
CA VAL A 31 7.14 6.89 -12.87
C VAL A 31 8.33 7.84 -12.76
N VAL A 32 8.06 9.11 -12.49
CA VAL A 32 9.08 10.17 -12.34
C VAL A 32 9.07 10.80 -10.95
N GLY A 33 8.09 10.45 -10.12
CA GLY A 33 7.98 10.97 -8.76
C GLY A 33 6.69 10.52 -8.07
N TRP A 34 6.39 11.18 -6.96
CA TRP A 34 5.29 10.80 -6.07
C TRP A 34 4.49 12.03 -5.63
N TYR A 35 3.16 11.94 -5.75
CA TYR A 35 2.25 12.90 -5.15
C TYR A 35 1.81 12.36 -3.79
N THR A 36 2.48 12.82 -2.74
CA THR A 36 2.24 12.41 -1.35
C THR A 36 2.29 13.63 -0.42
N GLY A 37 1.58 13.55 0.71
CA GLY A 37 1.63 14.56 1.77
C GLY A 37 2.76 14.37 2.76
N TRP A 38 3.42 13.23 2.73
CA TRP A 38 4.27 12.79 3.82
C TRP A 38 5.54 12.12 3.28
N ARG A 39 6.69 12.77 3.55
CA ARG A 39 8.03 12.33 3.13
C ARG A 39 8.13 11.96 1.64
N ALA A 40 8.01 12.97 0.79
CA ALA A 40 8.14 12.81 -0.67
C ALA A 40 9.58 12.48 -1.12
N ASP A 41 10.58 12.68 -0.25
CA ASP A 41 11.99 12.34 -0.45
C ASP A 41 12.26 10.83 -0.39
N ARG A 42 11.28 10.02 0.02
CA ARG A 42 11.40 8.56 0.04
C ARG A 42 11.53 8.03 -1.39
N PRO A 43 12.46 7.09 -1.64
CA PRO A 43 12.64 6.55 -2.99
C PRO A 43 11.38 5.89 -3.57
N PHE A 44 10.58 5.25 -2.72
CA PHE A 44 9.23 4.82 -3.07
C PHE A 44 8.23 5.41 -2.07
N ALA A 45 7.73 6.62 -2.35
CA ALA A 45 6.76 7.28 -1.50
C ALA A 45 5.33 6.83 -1.86
N ILE A 46 5.03 5.59 -1.51
CA ILE A 46 3.74 4.92 -1.79
C ILE A 46 3.27 4.14 -0.55
N ASP A 47 1.96 4.00 -0.41
CA ASP A 47 1.31 3.14 0.59
C ASP A 47 1.34 1.66 0.20
N MET A 48 1.23 0.76 1.18
CA MET A 48 1.20 -0.68 1.00
C MET A 48 0.12 -1.16 0.01
N ALA A 49 -1.07 -0.52 0.01
CA ALA A 49 -2.15 -0.88 -0.91
C ALA A 49 -1.91 -0.41 -2.35
N GLY A 50 -0.84 0.36 -2.59
CA GLY A 50 -0.57 1.03 -3.86
C GLY A 50 0.24 0.23 -4.87
N PHE A 51 0.70 -0.98 -4.54
CA PHE A 51 1.54 -1.77 -5.45
C PHE A 51 1.24 -3.28 -5.41
N ALA A 52 1.75 -3.97 -6.44
CA ALA A 52 1.86 -5.43 -6.45
C ALA A 52 3.19 -5.84 -7.08
N VAL A 53 3.68 -7.01 -6.69
CA VAL A 53 4.95 -7.60 -7.14
C VAL A 53 4.66 -8.94 -7.81
N SER A 54 5.31 -9.22 -8.93
CA SER A 54 5.20 -10.53 -9.56
C SER A 54 5.85 -11.61 -8.69
N LEU A 55 5.28 -12.82 -8.70
CA LEU A 55 5.83 -13.93 -7.93
C LEU A 55 7.28 -14.23 -8.32
N GLN A 56 7.63 -14.11 -9.60
CA GLN A 56 9.00 -14.30 -10.08
C GLN A 56 9.99 -13.37 -9.38
N VAL A 57 9.66 -12.07 -9.25
CA VAL A 57 10.54 -11.10 -8.56
C VAL A 57 10.74 -11.47 -7.10
N ILE A 58 9.67 -11.89 -6.40
CA ILE A 58 9.78 -12.34 -5.00
C ILE A 58 10.70 -13.55 -4.88
N LEU A 59 10.52 -14.57 -5.73
CA LEU A 59 11.34 -15.79 -5.71
C LEU A 59 12.80 -15.52 -6.09
N SER A 60 13.07 -14.54 -6.95
CA SER A 60 14.43 -14.11 -7.30
C SER A 60 15.13 -13.31 -6.20
N HIS A 61 14.38 -12.78 -5.22
CA HIS A 61 14.92 -12.01 -4.09
C HIS A 61 14.55 -12.64 -2.75
N PRO A 62 15.01 -13.87 -2.43
CA PRO A 62 14.58 -14.61 -1.25
C PRO A 62 14.96 -13.97 0.09
N LYS A 63 15.88 -12.98 0.07
CA LYS A 63 16.29 -12.21 1.25
C LYS A 63 15.49 -10.91 1.43
N ALA A 64 14.67 -10.52 0.44
CA ALA A 64 13.89 -9.29 0.51
C ALA A 64 12.70 -9.46 1.44
N VAL A 65 12.74 -8.74 2.56
CA VAL A 65 11.69 -8.75 3.58
C VAL A 65 11.40 -7.34 4.07
N PHE A 66 10.20 -7.15 4.63
CA PHE A 66 9.89 -5.95 5.40
C PHE A 66 10.72 -5.91 6.67
N LYS A 67 11.41 -4.79 6.91
CA LYS A 67 12.21 -4.59 8.13
C LYS A 67 11.36 -3.91 9.19
N ARG A 68 11.21 -4.55 10.35
CA ARG A 68 10.52 -3.95 11.52
C ARG A 68 11.46 -3.12 12.39
N ARG A 69 12.69 -3.59 12.61
CA ARG A 69 13.71 -2.88 13.39
C ARG A 69 14.61 -2.05 12.47
N GLY A 70 14.87 -0.80 12.84
CA GLY A 70 15.75 0.12 12.10
C GLY A 70 15.10 0.84 10.91
N SER A 71 13.86 0.51 10.55
CA SER A 71 13.09 1.29 9.57
C SER A 71 12.44 2.46 10.28
N GLN A 72 12.58 3.67 9.72
CA GLN A 72 11.87 4.83 10.24
C GLN A 72 10.36 4.61 10.03
N PRO A 73 9.47 5.20 10.86
CA PRO A 73 8.03 5.22 10.56
C PRO A 73 7.83 5.59 9.10
N GLY A 74 6.94 4.88 8.39
CA GLY A 74 6.61 5.04 6.96
C GLY A 74 7.75 4.77 5.95
N MET A 75 8.82 4.07 6.33
CA MET A 75 9.85 3.60 5.39
C MET A 75 9.69 2.14 4.96
N GLN A 76 8.75 1.39 5.54
CA GLN A 76 8.67 -0.06 5.33
C GLN A 76 8.49 -0.45 3.86
N GLU A 77 7.60 0.23 3.15
CA GLU A 77 7.34 0.03 1.73
C GLU A 77 8.59 0.37 0.91
N SER A 78 9.20 1.52 1.20
CA SER A 78 10.40 1.96 0.47
C SER A 78 11.59 1.04 0.71
N ASP A 79 11.80 0.58 1.94
CA ASP A 79 12.91 -0.32 2.29
C ASP A 79 12.73 -1.69 1.64
N PHE A 80 11.49 -2.17 1.51
CA PHE A 80 11.19 -3.41 0.80
C PHE A 80 11.38 -3.26 -0.72
N LEU A 81 10.76 -2.24 -1.34
CA LEU A 81 10.79 -2.06 -2.80
C LEU A 81 12.20 -1.82 -3.34
N LYS A 82 13.06 -1.10 -2.59
CA LYS A 82 14.48 -0.91 -2.93
C LYS A 82 15.28 -2.20 -3.09
N GLN A 83 14.83 -3.30 -2.46
CA GLN A 83 15.53 -4.58 -2.51
C GLN A 83 15.19 -5.38 -3.78
N ILE A 84 14.12 -5.01 -4.50
CA ILE A 84 13.53 -5.86 -5.55
C ILE A 84 13.29 -5.15 -6.89
N THR A 85 13.37 -3.82 -6.93
CA THR A 85 13.13 -3.05 -8.17
C THR A 85 13.73 -1.65 -8.10
N THR A 86 13.74 -0.94 -9.23
CA THR A 86 14.03 0.50 -9.32
C THR A 86 12.79 1.29 -9.77
N VAL A 87 12.81 2.63 -9.66
CA VAL A 87 11.66 3.47 -10.03
C VAL A 87 11.34 3.36 -11.53
N GLU A 88 12.37 3.20 -12.37
CA GLU A 88 12.27 3.13 -13.83
C GLU A 88 11.63 1.82 -14.32
N GLU A 89 11.70 0.77 -13.49
CA GLU A 89 11.11 -0.54 -13.73
C GLU A 89 9.64 -0.64 -13.30
N LEU A 90 9.14 0.36 -12.57
CA LEU A 90 7.76 0.38 -12.13
C LEU A 90 6.80 0.45 -13.32
N GLU A 91 5.74 -0.35 -13.23
CA GLU A 91 4.68 -0.43 -14.24
C GLU A 91 3.46 0.37 -13.76
N PRO A 92 3.25 1.61 -14.24
CA PRO A 92 2.07 2.38 -13.85
C PRO A 92 0.78 1.71 -14.35
N LYS A 93 -0.19 1.55 -13.46
CA LYS A 93 -1.52 1.00 -13.75
C LYS A 93 -2.59 2.08 -13.59
N ALA A 94 -3.86 1.69 -13.62
CA ALA A 94 -5.00 2.57 -13.35
C ALA A 94 -5.00 3.83 -14.25
N ASN A 95 -4.86 3.63 -15.56
CA ASN A 95 -4.81 4.68 -16.58
C ASN A 95 -3.69 5.70 -16.31
N ASN A 96 -2.42 5.26 -16.31
CA ASN A 96 -1.25 6.08 -15.96
C ASN A 96 -1.40 6.80 -14.62
N CYS A 97 -1.88 6.07 -13.61
CA CYS A 97 -2.08 6.56 -12.25
C CYS A 97 -3.03 7.76 -12.15
N THR A 98 -4.07 7.82 -13.00
CA THR A 98 -5.10 8.88 -12.98
C THR A 98 -6.43 8.44 -12.37
N LYS A 99 -6.60 7.16 -12.04
CA LYS A 99 -7.82 6.61 -11.43
C LYS A 99 -7.53 5.99 -10.07
N VAL A 100 -8.34 6.31 -9.07
CA VAL A 100 -8.30 5.66 -7.74
C VAL A 100 -9.18 4.41 -7.79
N LEU A 101 -8.59 3.26 -7.49
CA LEU A 101 -9.27 1.94 -7.54
C LEU A 101 -9.18 1.17 -6.20
N VAL A 102 -8.55 1.77 -5.19
CA VAL A 102 -8.37 1.21 -3.84
C VAL A 102 -8.37 2.35 -2.82
N TRP A 103 -8.92 2.09 -1.63
CA TRP A 103 -9.06 3.07 -0.55
C TRP A 103 -8.60 2.48 0.77
N HIS A 104 -7.85 3.27 1.56
CA HIS A 104 -7.36 2.88 2.87
C HIS A 104 -8.41 3.19 3.96
N THR A 105 -9.58 2.55 3.89
CA THR A 105 -10.65 2.72 4.88
C THR A 105 -10.30 2.10 6.22
N ARG A 106 -10.78 2.70 7.30
CA ARG A 106 -10.65 2.16 8.67
C ARG A 106 -12.02 2.15 9.32
N THR A 107 -12.36 1.04 9.96
CA THR A 107 -13.54 0.97 10.82
C THR A 107 -13.29 1.75 12.10
N GLU A 108 -14.27 2.53 12.54
CA GLU A 108 -14.20 3.20 13.83
C GLU A 108 -14.12 2.18 14.99
N LYS A 109 -13.69 2.66 16.16
CA LYS A 109 -13.66 1.82 17.36
C LYS A 109 -15.10 1.43 17.71
N VAL A 110 -15.36 0.12 17.80
CA VAL A 110 -16.70 -0.40 18.14
C VAL A 110 -17.14 0.12 19.50
N ASN A 111 -18.38 0.60 19.57
CA ASN A 111 -19.01 1.01 20.82
C ASN A 111 -19.81 -0.15 21.42
N LEU A 112 -19.23 -0.81 22.43
CA LEU A 112 -19.85 -1.90 23.18
C LEU A 112 -20.35 -1.45 24.57
N ALA A 113 -20.77 -0.19 24.70
CA ALA A 113 -21.24 0.35 25.99
C ALA A 113 -22.44 -0.42 26.58
N ASN A 114 -23.27 -1.03 25.73
CA ASN A 114 -24.46 -1.79 26.12
C ASN A 114 -24.25 -3.31 26.07
N GLU A 115 -23.01 -3.78 25.89
CA GLU A 115 -22.71 -5.21 25.84
C GLU A 115 -22.91 -5.83 27.24
N PRO A 116 -23.83 -6.80 27.40
CA PRO A 116 -24.15 -7.36 28.70
C PRO A 116 -22.98 -8.17 29.25
N LYS A 117 -22.60 -7.92 30.51
CA LYS A 117 -21.56 -8.72 31.19
C LYS A 117 -22.11 -9.91 31.98
N TYR A 118 -23.39 -9.87 32.33
CA TYR A 118 -24.00 -10.84 33.27
C TYR A 118 -25.21 -11.57 32.67
N HIS A 119 -26.06 -10.88 31.91
CA HIS A 119 -27.22 -11.46 31.23
C HIS A 119 -26.87 -11.74 29.77
N LEU A 120 -25.99 -12.71 29.55
CA LEU A 120 -25.54 -13.11 28.23
C LEU A 120 -26.67 -13.78 27.45
N ASP A 121 -26.59 -13.70 26.12
CA ASP A 121 -27.48 -14.47 25.26
C ASP A 121 -27.25 -15.99 25.49
N THR A 122 -28.28 -16.76 25.20
CA THR A 122 -28.33 -18.21 25.37
C THR A 122 -27.57 -18.97 24.28
N VAL A 123 -27.30 -18.32 23.15
CA VAL A 123 -26.54 -18.87 22.03
C VAL A 123 -25.25 -18.08 21.84
N ASN A 124 -24.15 -18.78 21.60
CA ASN A 124 -22.89 -18.14 21.24
C ASN A 124 -22.89 -17.81 19.74
N ILE A 125 -22.82 -16.52 19.42
CA ILE A 125 -22.79 -16.01 18.04
C ILE A 125 -21.40 -15.45 17.75
N GLU A 126 -20.77 -15.91 16.68
CA GLU A 126 -19.55 -15.31 16.13
C GLU A 126 -19.89 -14.00 15.42
N VAL A 127 -19.18 -12.92 15.75
CA VAL A 127 -19.32 -11.57 15.19
C VAL A 127 -17.96 -11.05 14.72
#